data_AF-A0A4R3AFG2-F1
#
_entry.id   AF-A0A4R3AFG2-F1
#
_cell.length_a   1.000
_cell.length_b   1.000
_cell.length_c   1.000
_cell.angle_alpha   90.00
_cell.angle_beta   90.00
_cell.angle_gamma   90.00
#
_symmetry.space_group_name_H-M   'P 1'
#
loop_
_entity.id
_entity.type
_entity.pdbx_description
1 polymer ?
#
loop_
_entity_poly.entity_id
_entity_poly.type
_entity_poly.pdbx_seq_one_letter_code
_entity_poly.pdbx_strand_id
1 'polypeptide(L)'
;MWYKVKELIGSGLNISQIHVETGLDRATVRKYLSLSEKGFHDWISRPRNLPKKLSVYYSYVKETLELQPYLSAAQVEDRLMERYSDLPTVHSKTIYNFVRNIRLEHG
;
A
#
# COMPACT_ATOMS: atom_id res chain seq x y z
N MET A 1 4.30 4.87 17.29
CA MET A 1 5.05 6.13 17.00
C MET A 1 4.30 7.39 17.41
N TRP A 2 3.01 7.59 17.08
CA TRP A 2 2.26 8.78 17.53
C TRP A 2 2.18 8.93 19.06
N TYR A 3 1.81 7.87 19.78
CA TYR A 3 1.76 7.89 21.25
C TYR A 3 3.09 8.30 21.88
N LYS A 4 4.21 7.79 21.36
CA LYS A 4 5.55 8.14 21.85
C LYS A 4 5.87 9.62 21.64
N VAL A 5 5.48 10.20 20.51
CA VAL A 5 5.64 11.64 20.26
C VAL A 5 4.78 12.48 21.23
N LYS A 6 3.57 12.04 21.56
CA LYS A 6 2.72 12.71 22.57
C LYS A 6 3.30 12.62 23.98
N GLU A 7 3.82 11.45 24.36
CA GLU A 7 4.51 11.23 25.64
C GLU A 7 5.73 12.15 25.78
N LEU A 8 6.59 12.23 24.75
CA LEU A 8 7.81 13.05 24.79
C LEU A 8 7.52 14.56 24.80
N ILE A 9 6.44 15.02 24.15
CA ILE A 9 5.98 16.40 24.32
C ILE A 9 5.47 16.63 25.75
N GLY A 10 4.75 15.66 26.31
CA GLY A 10 4.26 15.73 27.69
C GLY A 10 5.39 15.80 28.73
N SER A 11 6.54 15.20 28.45
CA SER A 11 7.75 15.30 29.28
C SER A 11 8.60 16.56 29.00
N GLY A 12 8.15 17.45 28.12
CA GLY A 12 8.76 18.77 27.91
C GLY A 12 9.84 18.83 26.83
N LEU A 13 10.03 17.79 26.02
CA LEU A 13 10.97 17.86 24.90
C LEU A 13 10.44 18.77 23.80
N ASN A 14 11.34 19.38 23.04
CA ASN A 14 10.99 20.11 21.82
C ASN A 14 11.06 19.22 20.56
N ILE A 15 10.55 19.72 19.44
CA ILE A 15 10.48 18.99 18.16
C ILE A 15 11.84 18.48 17.70
N SER A 16 12.92 19.24 17.91
CA SER A 16 14.28 18.84 17.51
C SER A 16 14.79 17.68 18.35
N GLN A 17 14.54 17.70 19.66
CA GLN A 17 14.89 16.59 20.56
C GLN A 17 14.08 15.33 20.24
N ILE A 18 12.78 15.47 19.98
CA ILE A 18 11.93 14.35 19.57
C ILE A 18 12.39 13.75 18.25
N HIS A 19 12.79 14.57 17.28
CA HIS A 19 13.37 14.08 16.02
C HIS A 19 14.62 13.23 16.27
N VAL A 20 15.54 13.71 17.12
CA VAL A 20 16.76 12.96 17.48
C VAL A 20 16.42 11.65 18.20
N GLU A 21 15.50 11.70 19.16
CA GLU A 21 15.11 10.54 19.97
C GLU A 21 14.35 9.46 19.17
N THR A 22 13.46 9.88 18.26
CA THR A 22 12.56 8.95 17.55
C THR A 22 13.02 8.61 16.14
N GLY A 23 13.99 9.35 15.58
CA GLY A 23 14.39 9.26 14.18
C GLY A 23 13.33 9.75 13.18
N LEU A 24 12.19 10.26 13.65
CA LEU A 24 11.11 10.75 12.79
C LEU A 24 11.46 12.10 12.19
N ASP A 25 11.17 12.30 10.90
CA ASP A 25 11.29 13.62 10.28
C ASP A 25 10.48 14.69 11.04
N ARG A 26 11.01 15.91 11.11
CA ARG A 26 10.39 17.02 11.87
C ARG A 26 8.99 17.36 11.36
N ALA A 27 8.67 17.17 10.07
CA ALA A 27 7.32 17.35 9.57
C ALA A 27 6.37 16.26 10.07
N THR A 28 6.86 15.02 10.21
CA THR A 28 6.09 13.91 10.81
C THR A 28 5.80 14.19 12.27
N VAL A 29 6.79 14.67 13.02
CA VAL A 29 6.59 15.09 14.42
C VAL A 29 5.51 16.17 14.51
N ARG A 30 5.63 17.26 13.72
CA ARG A 30 4.59 18.33 13.69
C ARG A 30 3.20 17.79 13.36
N LYS A 31 3.10 16.90 12.38
CA LYS A 31 1.83 16.26 12.01
C LYS A 31 1.25 15.44 13.16
N TYR A 32 2.08 14.66 13.86
CA TYR A 32 1.60 13.88 15.01
C TYR A 32 1.13 14.79 16.14
N LEU A 33 1.77 15.94 16.34
CA LEU A 33 1.33 16.92 17.31
C LEU A 33 -0.02 17.55 16.96
N SER A 34 -0.30 17.81 15.67
CA SER A 34 -1.58 18.36 15.23
C SER A 34 -2.74 17.35 15.20
N LEU A 35 -2.45 16.04 15.21
CA LEU A 35 -3.47 15.01 15.23
C LEU A 35 -4.01 14.76 16.66
N SER A 36 -5.33 14.62 16.75
CA SER A 36 -6.00 13.98 17.89
C SER A 36 -5.84 12.46 17.79
N GLU A 37 -6.15 11.74 18.87
CA GLU A 37 -6.10 10.27 18.87
C GLU A 37 -7.04 9.70 17.80
N LYS A 38 -8.30 10.15 17.77
CA LYS A 38 -9.25 9.79 16.72
C LYS A 38 -8.72 10.15 15.32
N GLY A 39 -8.19 11.35 15.15
CA GLY A 39 -7.63 11.79 13.87
C GLY A 39 -6.43 10.96 13.41
N PHE A 40 -5.61 10.46 14.35
CA PHE A 40 -4.53 9.54 14.05
C PHE A 40 -5.07 8.17 13.62
N HIS A 41 -6.02 7.61 14.36
CA HIS A 41 -6.69 6.34 14.02
C HIS A 41 -7.36 6.41 12.64
N ASP A 42 -8.07 7.50 12.35
CA ASP A 42 -8.68 7.76 11.04
C ASP A 42 -7.62 7.94 9.94
N TRP A 43 -6.45 8.50 10.27
CA TRP A 43 -5.38 8.68 9.29
C TRP A 43 -4.68 7.37 8.94
N ILE A 44 -4.43 6.50 9.93
CA ILE A 44 -3.79 5.19 9.69
C ILE A 44 -4.77 4.18 9.06
N SER A 45 -6.07 4.31 9.32
CA SER A 45 -7.09 3.43 8.74
C SER A 45 -7.37 3.74 7.28
N ARG A 46 -7.06 4.96 6.82
CA ARG A 46 -7.19 5.34 5.41
C ARG A 46 -6.21 4.52 4.56
N PRO A 47 -6.70 3.71 3.60
CA PRO A 47 -5.83 3.07 2.65
C PRO A 47 -5.06 4.15 1.87
N ARG A 48 -3.77 3.91 1.60
CA ARG A 48 -3.04 4.76 0.65
C ARG A 48 -3.73 4.63 -0.70
N ASN A 49 -4.37 5.70 -1.15
CA ASN A 49 -4.96 5.84 -2.49
C ASN A 49 -3.86 5.96 -3.56
N LEU A 50 -2.88 5.05 -3.57
CA LEU A 50 -1.99 4.93 -4.70
C LEU A 50 -2.76 4.15 -5.78
N PRO A 51 -2.96 4.72 -6.98
CA PRO A 51 -3.67 4.01 -8.04
C PRO A 51 -2.95 2.70 -8.32
N LYS A 52 -3.69 1.58 -8.27
CA LYS A 52 -3.14 0.26 -8.58
C LYS A 52 -2.84 0.22 -10.07
N LYS A 53 -1.56 0.23 -10.45
CA LYS A 53 -1.11 0.22 -11.86
C LYS A 53 -1.78 -0.87 -12.70
N LEU A 54 -2.04 -2.03 -12.10
CA LEU A 54 -2.63 -3.18 -12.79
C LEU A 54 -4.16 -3.19 -12.83
N SER A 55 -4.83 -2.22 -12.19
CA SER A 55 -6.30 -2.21 -12.08
C SER A 55 -7.02 -2.21 -13.43
N VAL A 56 -6.43 -1.60 -14.47
CA VAL A 56 -6.98 -1.58 -15.83
C VAL A 56 -7.09 -2.99 -16.44
N TYR A 57 -6.22 -3.91 -16.02
CA TYR A 57 -6.20 -5.29 -16.53
C TYR A 57 -7.06 -6.25 -15.71
N TYR A 58 -7.82 -5.75 -14.73
CA TYR A 58 -8.58 -6.59 -13.79
C TYR A 58 -9.60 -7.47 -14.49
N SER A 59 -10.43 -6.92 -15.38
CA SER A 59 -11.46 -7.68 -16.08
C SER A 59 -10.85 -8.82 -16.88
N TYR A 60 -9.77 -8.55 -17.62
CA TYR A 60 -9.07 -9.56 -18.39
C TYR A 60 -8.50 -10.69 -17.53
N VAL A 61 -7.80 -10.34 -16.45
CA VAL A 61 -7.19 -11.35 -15.56
C VAL A 61 -8.27 -12.15 -14.85
N LYS A 62 -9.38 -11.52 -14.44
CA LYS A 62 -10.53 -12.19 -13.85
C LYS A 62 -11.13 -13.22 -14.81
N GLU A 63 -11.52 -12.81 -16.01
CA GLU A 63 -12.08 -13.71 -17.04
C GLU A 63 -11.11 -14.86 -17.37
N THR A 64 -9.82 -14.56 -17.46
CA THR A 64 -8.78 -15.57 -17.72
C THR A 64 -8.72 -16.61 -16.60
N LEU A 65 -8.82 -16.19 -15.34
CA LEU A 65 -8.79 -17.08 -14.18
C LEU A 65 -10.11 -17.84 -13.99
N GLU A 66 -11.25 -17.28 -14.39
CA GLU A 66 -12.54 -18.00 -14.42
C GLU A 66 -12.52 -19.14 -15.45
N LEU A 67 -11.94 -18.89 -16.63
CA LEU A 67 -11.81 -19.90 -17.69
C LEU A 67 -10.71 -20.92 -17.42
N GLN A 68 -9.60 -20.49 -16.82
CA GLN A 68 -8.42 -21.31 -16.59
C GLN A 68 -7.87 -21.13 -15.15
N PRO A 69 -8.57 -21.66 -14.12
CA PRO A 69 -8.24 -21.40 -12.71
C PRO A 69 -6.84 -21.87 -12.28
N TYR A 70 -6.30 -22.88 -12.99
CA TYR A 70 -5.02 -23.51 -12.72
C TYR A 70 -3.80 -22.68 -13.16
N LEU A 71 -3.98 -21.58 -13.90
CA LEU A 71 -2.86 -20.77 -14.38
C LEU A 71 -2.04 -20.17 -13.23
N SER A 72 -0.72 -20.29 -13.29
CA SER A 72 0.15 -19.61 -12.32
C SER A 72 0.16 -18.09 -12.56
N ALA A 73 0.58 -17.32 -11.55
CA ALA A 73 0.71 -15.87 -11.73
C ALA A 73 1.75 -15.50 -12.81
N ALA A 74 2.79 -16.32 -12.99
CA ALA A 74 3.78 -16.13 -14.05
C ALA A 74 3.14 -16.35 -15.43
N GLN A 75 2.30 -17.38 -15.59
CA GLN A 75 1.57 -17.60 -16.85
C GLN A 75 0.58 -16.47 -17.15
N VAL A 76 -0.03 -15.87 -16.12
CA VAL A 76 -0.87 -14.67 -16.31
C VAL A 76 -0.01 -13.45 -16.69
N GLU A 77 1.18 -13.31 -16.13
CA GLU A 77 2.16 -12.27 -16.48
C GLU A 77 2.54 -12.37 -17.97
N ASP A 78 2.91 -13.57 -18.43
CA ASP A 78 3.25 -13.83 -19.83
C ASP A 78 2.10 -13.44 -20.77
N ARG A 79 0.87 -13.85 -20.43
CA ARG A 79 -0.33 -13.49 -21.21
C ARG A 79 -0.62 -11.98 -21.23
N LEU A 80 -0.35 -11.29 -20.13
CA LEU A 80 -0.47 -9.83 -20.07
C LEU A 80 0.56 -9.16 -20.98
N MET A 81 1.81 -9.65 -20.96
CA MET A 81 2.89 -9.13 -21.81
C MET A 81 2.64 -9.39 -23.30
N GLU A 82 2.08 -10.55 -23.64
CA GLU A 82 1.70 -10.88 -25.03
C GLU A 82 0.55 -10.00 -25.55
N ARG A 83 -0.40 -9.64 -24.68
CA ARG A 83 -1.63 -8.94 -25.09
C ARG A 83 -1.52 -7.42 -25.04
N TYR A 84 -0.77 -6.88 -24.10
CA TYR A 84 -0.74 -5.44 -23.81
C TYR A 84 0.68 -4.88 -23.97
N SER A 85 0.93 -4.21 -25.10
CA SER A 85 2.22 -3.54 -25.35
C SER A 85 2.49 -2.35 -24.41
N ASP A 86 1.45 -1.84 -23.76
CA ASP A 86 1.47 -0.75 -22.78
C ASP A 86 1.52 -1.23 -21.32
N LEU A 87 1.74 -2.53 -21.08
CA LEU A 87 1.81 -3.09 -19.74
C LEU A 87 2.89 -2.35 -18.92
N PRO A 88 2.55 -1.78 -17.75
CA PRO A 88 3.51 -1.03 -16.95
C PRO A 88 4.59 -1.96 -16.42
N THR A 89 5.85 -1.51 -16.44
CA THR A 89 6.95 -2.24 -15.79
C THR A 89 6.70 -2.33 -14.28
N VAL A 90 6.44 -3.55 -13.82
CA VAL A 90 6.23 -3.89 -12.42
C VAL A 90 7.02 -5.16 -12.09
N HIS A 91 7.34 -5.36 -10.81
CA HIS A 91 7.96 -6.61 -10.39
C HIS A 91 6.95 -7.75 -10.45
N SER A 92 7.37 -8.97 -10.79
CA SER A 92 6.49 -10.14 -10.87
C SER A 92 5.73 -10.42 -9.56
N LYS A 93 6.29 -10.01 -8.41
CA LYS A 93 5.55 -10.05 -7.12
C LYS A 93 4.29 -9.18 -7.11
N THR A 94 4.29 -8.06 -7.81
CA THR A 94 3.12 -7.18 -7.97
C THR A 94 2.04 -7.89 -8.78
N ILE A 95 2.40 -8.57 -9.87
CA ILE A 95 1.48 -9.39 -10.67
C ILE A 95 0.94 -10.56 -9.84
N TYR A 96 1.81 -11.26 -9.12
CA TYR A 96 1.42 -12.31 -8.18
C TYR A 96 0.39 -11.85 -7.15
N ASN A 97 0.65 -10.71 -6.49
CA ASN A 97 -0.28 -10.16 -5.50
C ASN A 97 -1.61 -9.75 -6.15
N PHE A 98 -1.57 -9.23 -7.38
CA PHE A 98 -2.76 -8.85 -8.14
C PHE A 98 -3.62 -10.08 -8.47
N VAL A 99 -3.02 -11.12 -9.06
CA VAL A 99 -3.68 -12.41 -9.33
C VAL A 99 -4.21 -13.06 -8.06
N ARG A 100 -3.42 -13.06 -6.98
CA ARG A 100 -3.84 -13.60 -5.68
C ARG A 100 -5.05 -12.85 -5.11
N ASN A 101 -5.09 -11.52 -5.22
CA ASN A 101 -6.23 -10.74 -4.74
C ASN A 101 -7.49 -11.04 -5.56
N ILE A 102 -7.39 -11.15 -6.89
CA ILE A 102 -8.53 -11.54 -7.74
C ILE A 102 -9.06 -12.91 -7.33
N ARG A 103 -8.17 -13.88 -7.06
CA ARG A 103 -8.57 -15.20 -6.54
C ARG A 103 -9.25 -15.13 -5.18
N LEU A 104 -8.79 -14.29 -4.26
CA LEU A 104 -9.45 -14.15 -2.96
C LEU A 104 -10.82 -13.48 -3.06
N GLU A 105 -11.04 -12.67 -4.09
CA GLU A 105 -12.31 -11.97 -4.32
C GLU A 105 -13.34 -12.84 -5.06
N HIS A 106 -12.91 -13.78 -5.92
CA HIS A 106 -13.80 -14.54 -6.84
C HIS A 106 -13.58 -16.05 -6.91
N GLY A 107 -12.55 -16.59 -6.26
CA GLY A 107 -12.22 -18.03 -6.25
C GLY A 107 -12.58 -18.69 -4.93
#